data_AF-A0A4D9E112-F1
#
_entry.id   AF-A0A4D9E112-F1
#
_cell.length_a   1.000
_cell.length_b   1.000
_cell.length_c   1.000
_cell.angle_alpha   90.00
_cell.angle_beta   90.00
_cell.angle_gamma   90.00
#
_symmetry.space_group_name_H-M   'P 1'
#
loop_
_entity.id
_entity.type
_entity.pdbx_description
1 polymer ?
#
loop_
_entity_poly.entity_id
_entity_poly.type
_entity_poly.pdbx_seq_one_letter_code
_entity_poly.pdbx_strand_id
1 'polypeptide(L)'
;MRALCLVPRGGGFPLAPSVSNVLSPFLPSQDTQKAKQFLPFLQRAGRSEAVVEYVFSGSRLKLYMPKETCLITFLLAGIECPRGARNLPGLVQEGEPFSEEATVFTKELVLQREVWSQYEEAPVEEVVPVLEEKERTASYKPVFVTEITDELHFYVQDVETGTQLEKLMENMRSEIAGHPPVEGSYPPRRGDYCIAKFVDGEWYRARVEKVESPARVHIFYIDYGNKETLPSTRLGTLPPAFSTRILPAQAIEYKFAFIQVPQDITEYLNAQELAKTNRLNLWRYGDFRADDADEFGYSR
;
A
#
# COMPACT_ATOMS: atom_id res chain seq x y z
N MET A 1 25.16 -11.07 -6.81
CA MET A 1 23.74 -10.77 -7.12
C MET A 1 23.00 -10.58 -5.82
N ARG A 2 22.48 -9.38 -5.54
CA ARG A 2 21.65 -9.14 -4.35
C ARG A 2 20.22 -9.57 -4.68
N ALA A 3 19.68 -10.51 -3.92
CA ALA A 3 18.34 -11.06 -4.12
C ALA A 3 17.27 -10.04 -3.70
N LEU A 4 16.28 -9.81 -4.57
CA LEU A 4 15.14 -8.95 -4.29
C LEU A 4 13.97 -9.80 -3.79
N CYS A 5 13.42 -9.42 -2.63
CA CYS A 5 12.25 -10.06 -2.03
C CYS A 5 10.99 -9.32 -2.53
N LEU A 6 10.04 -10.06 -3.09
CA LEU A 6 8.85 -9.53 -3.73
C LEU A 6 7.60 -9.97 -2.97
N VAL A 7 6.61 -9.08 -2.79
CA VAL A 7 5.35 -9.39 -2.09
C VAL A 7 4.16 -9.17 -3.04
N PRO A 8 3.27 -10.17 -3.24
CA PRO A 8 2.11 -10.03 -4.12
C PRO A 8 1.05 -9.13 -3.48
N ARG A 9 0.33 -8.37 -4.31
CA ARG A 9 -0.81 -7.55 -3.86
C ARG A 9 -2.01 -8.46 -3.55
N GLY A 10 -2.24 -8.71 -2.26
CA GLY A 10 -3.28 -9.62 -1.76
C GLY A 10 -2.98 -10.19 -0.37
N GLY A 11 -1.73 -10.11 0.09
CA GLY A 11 -1.38 -10.31 1.48
C GLY A 11 -1.67 -9.04 2.28
N GLY A 12 -2.56 -9.14 3.26
CA GLY A 12 -2.86 -8.06 4.20
C GLY A 12 -1.58 -7.46 4.78
N PHE A 13 -1.65 -6.16 5.08
CA PHE A 13 -0.64 -5.48 5.87
C PHE A 13 -0.28 -6.31 7.11
N PRO A 14 0.99 -6.34 7.54
CA PRO A 14 1.29 -6.88 8.84
C PRO A 14 0.45 -6.11 9.85
N LEU A 15 -0.36 -6.89 10.56
CA LEU A 15 -1.20 -6.47 11.66
C LEU A 15 -0.38 -5.60 12.61
N ALA A 16 -1.07 -4.59 13.14
CA ALA A 16 -0.61 -3.69 14.18
C ALA A 16 0.17 -4.44 15.28
N PRO A 17 1.17 -3.80 15.90
CA PRO A 17 1.92 -4.40 16.99
C PRO A 17 0.98 -4.97 18.06
N SER A 18 1.36 -6.14 18.58
CA SER A 18 0.61 -6.90 19.56
C SER A 18 0.13 -6.02 20.72
N VAL A 19 -1.12 -6.22 21.11
CA VAL A 19 -1.84 -5.51 22.19
C VAL A 19 -1.27 -5.83 23.58
N SER A 20 -0.11 -6.49 23.67
CA SER A 20 0.52 -6.88 24.94
C SER A 20 1.21 -5.73 25.67
N ASN A 21 1.32 -4.53 25.09
CA ASN A 21 2.00 -3.38 25.70
C ASN A 21 1.12 -2.12 25.89
N VAL A 22 -0.22 -2.25 25.85
CA VAL A 22 -1.15 -1.09 25.89
C VAL A 22 -1.23 -0.39 27.27
N LEU A 23 -0.50 -0.86 28.28
CA LEU A 23 -0.46 -0.21 29.59
C LEU A 23 0.88 0.49 29.84
N SER A 24 1.08 1.64 29.21
CA SER A 24 1.89 2.70 29.81
C SER A 24 0.96 3.81 30.31
N PRO A 25 0.50 3.74 31.57
CA PRO A 25 -0.30 4.78 32.17
C PRO A 25 0.62 5.95 32.54
N PHE A 26 0.97 6.75 31.54
CA PHE A 26 1.33 8.13 31.81
C PHE A 26 0.02 8.87 32.10
N LEU A 27 -0.26 9.00 33.40
CA LEU A 27 -1.33 9.83 33.95
C LEU A 27 -0.77 11.25 34.18
N PRO A 28 -0.91 12.21 33.26
CA PRO A 28 -0.94 13.61 33.65
C PRO A 28 -2.37 13.89 34.15
N SER A 29 -2.71 13.34 35.31
CA SER A 29 -3.77 13.93 36.13
C SER A 29 -3.21 15.23 36.73
N GLN A 30 -4.08 16.17 37.09
CA GLN A 30 -3.70 17.36 37.88
C GLN A 30 -3.15 17.00 39.28
N ASP A 31 -3.07 15.70 39.62
CA ASP A 31 -2.68 15.19 40.91
C ASP A 31 -1.88 13.87 40.74
N THR A 32 -0.61 14.02 40.36
CA THR A 32 0.35 12.93 40.11
C THR A 32 0.47 11.96 41.30
N GLN A 33 0.19 12.43 42.51
CA GLN A 33 0.22 11.60 43.72
C GLN A 33 -0.93 10.59 43.74
N LYS A 34 -2.16 11.04 43.44
CA LYS A 34 -3.32 10.14 43.32
C LYS A 34 -3.13 9.16 42.16
N ALA A 35 -2.63 9.62 41.02
CA ALA A 35 -2.35 8.74 39.89
C ALA A 35 -1.45 7.55 40.26
N LYS A 36 -0.36 7.80 41.00
CA LYS A 36 0.55 6.72 41.47
C LYS A 36 -0.10 5.77 42.48
N GLN A 37 -1.04 6.26 43.29
CA GLN A 37 -1.76 5.44 44.26
C GLN A 37 -2.78 4.50 43.60
N PHE A 38 -3.48 4.97 42.57
CA PHE A 38 -4.51 4.20 41.86
C PHE A 38 -3.94 3.26 40.80
N LEU A 39 -2.75 3.56 40.27
CA LEU A 39 -2.11 2.80 39.20
C LEU A 39 -2.03 1.28 39.46
N PRO A 40 -1.58 0.78 40.62
CA PRO A 40 -1.51 -0.66 40.87
C PRO A 40 -2.90 -1.34 40.86
N PHE A 41 -3.96 -0.61 41.22
CA PHE A 41 -5.33 -1.15 41.20
C PHE A 41 -5.82 -1.31 39.77
N LEU A 42 -5.59 -0.32 38.92
CA LEU A 42 -5.95 -0.38 37.49
C LEU A 42 -5.19 -1.49 36.75
N GLN A 43 -3.90 -1.64 37.05
CA GLN A 43 -3.08 -2.72 36.48
C GLN A 43 -3.57 -4.12 36.89
N ARG A 44 -4.05 -4.28 38.13
CA ARG A 44 -4.59 -5.56 38.61
C ARG A 44 -6.02 -5.83 38.16
N ALA A 45 -6.85 -4.80 38.04
CA ALA A 45 -8.23 -4.92 37.58
C ALA A 45 -8.29 -5.31 36.09
N GLY A 46 -7.24 -5.02 35.32
CA GLY A 46 -7.18 -5.30 33.90
C GLY A 46 -8.16 -4.42 33.15
N ARG A 47 -9.29 -4.99 32.73
CA ARG A 47 -10.36 -4.26 32.02
C ARG A 47 -11.33 -3.64 33.03
N SER A 48 -11.44 -2.32 33.01
CA SER A 48 -12.33 -1.57 33.89
C SER A 48 -13.38 -0.83 33.07
N GLU A 49 -14.65 -0.97 33.46
CA GLU A 49 -15.76 -0.23 32.88
C GLU A 49 -15.61 1.25 33.21
N ALA A 50 -15.81 2.10 32.22
CA ALA A 50 -15.77 3.54 32.40
C ALA A 50 -16.72 4.24 31.44
N VAL A 51 -17.10 5.47 31.77
CA VAL A 51 -17.88 6.37 30.92
C VAL A 51 -16.97 7.50 30.45
N VAL A 52 -16.96 7.78 29.15
CA VAL A 52 -16.19 8.92 28.64
C VAL A 52 -16.94 10.21 28.97
N GLU A 53 -16.42 10.97 29.94
CA GLU A 53 -17.00 12.25 30.38
C GLU A 53 -16.59 13.39 29.44
N TYR A 54 -15.35 13.37 28.94
CA TYR A 54 -14.82 14.45 28.10
C TYR A 54 -13.71 13.96 27.16
N VAL A 55 -13.54 14.62 26.02
CA VAL A 55 -12.46 14.35 25.04
C VAL A 55 -11.63 15.62 24.84
N PHE A 56 -10.37 15.58 25.25
CA PHE A 56 -9.42 16.69 25.13
C PHE A 56 -8.79 16.77 23.74
N SER A 57 -8.49 15.61 23.14
CA SER A 57 -7.94 15.45 21.80
C SER A 57 -8.27 14.05 21.26
N GLY A 58 -7.87 13.73 20.03
CA GLY A 58 -8.09 12.40 19.45
C GLY A 58 -7.58 11.23 20.31
N SER A 59 -6.55 11.44 21.16
CA SER A 59 -5.97 10.40 22.02
C SER A 59 -6.06 10.63 23.52
N ARG A 60 -6.60 11.77 23.98
CA ARG A 60 -6.65 12.12 25.41
C ARG A 60 -8.09 12.31 25.87
N LEU A 61 -8.53 11.47 26.81
CA LEU A 61 -9.91 11.39 27.29
C LEU A 61 -9.99 11.59 28.81
N LYS A 62 -11.16 11.99 29.29
CA LYS A 62 -11.52 11.98 30.71
C LYS A 62 -12.55 10.88 30.92
N LEU A 63 -12.23 9.91 31.76
CA LEU A 63 -13.06 8.75 32.02
C LEU A 63 -13.58 8.81 33.47
N TYR A 64 -14.86 8.52 33.65
CA TYR A 64 -15.47 8.23 34.94
C TYR A 64 -15.54 6.74 35.16
N MET A 65 -14.97 6.26 36.26
CA MET A 65 -14.98 4.85 36.64
C MET A 65 -16.02 4.65 37.76
N PRO A 66 -17.17 4.02 37.48
CA PRO A 66 -18.25 3.90 38.46
C PRO A 66 -17.88 3.06 39.68
N LYS A 67 -17.07 2.01 39.51
CA LYS A 67 -16.66 1.10 40.60
C LYS A 67 -15.78 1.79 41.64
N GLU A 68 -14.87 2.64 41.18
CA GLU A 68 -13.93 3.38 42.02
C GLU A 68 -14.44 4.80 42.34
N THR A 69 -15.60 5.19 41.79
CA THR A 69 -16.18 6.53 41.89
C THR A 69 -15.17 7.65 41.58
N CYS A 70 -14.30 7.42 40.59
CA CYS A 70 -13.15 8.27 40.33
C CYS A 70 -13.11 8.77 38.87
N LEU A 71 -12.44 9.90 38.69
CA LEU A 71 -12.19 10.52 37.39
C LEU A 71 -10.72 10.39 37.04
N ILE A 72 -10.43 9.81 35.87
CA ILE A 72 -9.07 9.65 35.37
C ILE A 72 -8.91 10.33 34.00
N THR A 73 -7.72 10.88 33.77
CA THR A 73 -7.31 11.32 32.45
C THR A 73 -6.61 10.17 31.76
N PHE A 74 -7.17 9.68 30.66
CA PHE A 74 -6.68 8.54 29.91
C PHE A 74 -6.00 8.98 28.61
N LEU A 75 -4.87 8.35 28.28
CA LEU A 75 -4.13 8.55 27.03
C LEU A 75 -4.09 7.21 26.28
N LEU A 76 -4.45 7.22 25.00
CA LEU A 76 -4.34 6.05 24.14
C LEU A 76 -2.87 5.68 23.95
N ALA A 77 -2.51 4.46 24.36
CA ALA A 77 -1.17 3.93 24.18
C ALA A 77 -0.97 3.40 22.74
N GLY A 78 0.28 3.41 22.27
CA GLY A 78 0.67 2.81 20.99
C GLY A 78 0.37 3.66 19.75
N ILE A 79 -0.11 4.89 19.92
CA ILE A 79 -0.37 5.83 18.82
C ILE A 79 0.22 7.21 19.11
N GLU A 80 0.67 7.90 18.06
CA GLU A 80 0.95 9.33 18.09
C GLU A 80 -0.21 10.06 17.41
N CYS A 81 -0.88 10.95 18.16
CA CYS A 81 -2.03 11.69 17.66
C CYS A 81 -1.64 13.14 17.37
N PRO A 82 -2.06 13.70 16.23
CA PRO A 82 -1.72 15.06 15.84
C PRO A 82 -2.18 16.08 16.88
N ARG A 83 -1.30 17.03 17.21
CA ARG A 83 -1.53 18.03 18.26
C ARG A 83 -2.35 19.20 17.73
N GLY A 84 -3.42 19.54 18.44
CA GLY A 84 -4.20 20.74 18.14
C GLY A 84 -3.42 22.03 18.43
N ALA A 85 -3.90 23.13 17.84
CA ALA A 85 -3.33 24.45 18.03
C ALA A 85 -3.31 24.86 19.52
N ARG A 86 -2.27 25.58 19.95
CA ARG A 86 -2.18 26.16 21.30
C ARG A 86 -2.01 27.66 21.22
N ASN A 87 -2.96 28.37 21.82
CA ASN A 87 -2.89 29.82 22.02
C ASN A 87 -2.72 30.10 23.52
N LEU A 88 -1.48 30.15 23.97
CA LEU A 88 -1.10 30.55 25.33
C LEU A 88 -0.50 31.96 25.30
N PRO A 89 -0.58 32.73 26.40
CA PRO A 89 0.09 34.03 26.49
C PRO A 89 1.60 33.85 26.23
N GLY A 90 2.08 34.34 25.08
CA GLY A 90 3.49 34.24 24.66
C GLY A 90 3.86 33.02 23.80
N LEU A 91 2.92 32.13 23.47
CA LEU A 91 3.17 31.01 22.54
C LEU A 91 1.92 30.74 21.68
N VAL A 92 2.02 31.09 20.40
CA VAL A 92 1.05 30.71 19.36
C VAL A 92 1.67 29.58 18.55
N GLN A 93 1.10 28.39 18.66
CA GLN A 93 1.50 27.22 17.87
C GLN A 93 0.32 26.74 17.06
N GLU A 94 0.47 26.76 15.74
CA GLU A 94 -0.53 26.20 14.82
C GLU A 94 -0.67 24.68 15.02
N GLY A 95 -1.86 24.16 14.79
CA GLY A 95 -2.14 22.73 14.94
C GLY A 95 -1.50 21.91 13.83
N GLU A 96 -1.11 20.68 14.16
CA GLU A 96 -0.67 19.71 13.16
C GLU A 96 -1.85 19.33 12.24
N PRO A 97 -1.60 18.97 10.97
CA PRO A 97 -2.65 18.55 10.05
C PRO A 97 -3.52 17.44 10.66
N PHE A 98 -4.83 17.51 10.41
CA PHE A 98 -5.84 16.55 10.87
C PHE A 98 -6.04 16.46 12.41
N SER A 99 -5.44 17.35 13.20
CA SER A 99 -5.62 17.39 14.67
C SER A 99 -7.06 17.64 15.11
N GLU A 100 -7.79 18.50 14.39
CA GLU A 100 -9.21 18.76 14.65
C GLU A 100 -10.08 17.56 14.26
N GLU A 101 -9.85 16.97 13.08
CA GLU A 101 -10.58 15.80 12.59
C GLU A 101 -10.43 14.59 13.53
N ALA A 102 -9.20 14.31 14.00
CA ALA A 102 -8.95 13.25 14.96
C ALA A 102 -9.72 13.47 16.27
N THR A 103 -9.86 14.73 16.70
CA THR A 103 -10.61 15.08 17.91
C THR A 103 -12.11 14.91 17.72
N VAL A 104 -12.63 15.33 16.56
CA VAL A 104 -14.05 15.16 16.20
C VAL A 104 -14.41 13.68 16.11
N PHE A 105 -13.58 12.88 15.43
CA PHE A 105 -13.76 11.43 15.31
C PHE A 105 -13.90 10.75 16.68
N THR A 106 -12.96 11.01 17.60
CA THR A 106 -13.01 10.42 18.94
C THR A 106 -14.23 10.91 19.73
N LYS A 107 -14.62 12.19 19.59
CA LYS A 107 -15.83 12.72 20.24
C LYS A 107 -17.08 11.99 19.76
N GLU A 108 -17.29 11.90 18.45
CA GLU A 108 -18.48 11.25 17.87
C GLU A 108 -18.54 9.76 18.21
N LEU A 109 -17.38 9.10 18.30
CA LEU A 109 -17.32 7.66 18.54
C LEU A 109 -17.54 7.29 20.01
N VAL A 110 -17.02 8.05 20.98
CA VAL A 110 -17.00 7.59 22.38
C VAL A 110 -17.54 8.57 23.43
N LEU A 111 -17.79 9.84 23.12
CA LEU A 111 -18.26 10.81 24.13
C LEU A 111 -19.59 10.38 24.76
N GLN A 112 -19.68 10.41 26.09
CA GLN A 112 -20.84 9.97 26.89
C GLN A 112 -21.25 8.51 26.67
N ARG A 113 -20.35 7.67 26.16
CA ARG A 113 -20.58 6.23 26.03
C ARG A 113 -19.84 5.44 27.10
N GLU A 114 -20.44 4.32 27.48
CA GLU A 114 -19.80 3.30 28.30
C GLU A 114 -18.78 2.53 27.45
N VAL A 115 -17.51 2.58 27.84
CA VAL A 115 -16.46 1.76 27.26
C VAL A 115 -16.32 0.48 28.09
N TRP A 116 -16.11 -0.65 27.40
CA TRP A 116 -16.00 -2.01 27.98
C TRP A 116 -17.29 -2.66 28.53
N SER A 117 -18.43 -1.94 28.57
CA SER A 117 -19.73 -2.48 29.05
C SER A 117 -20.32 -3.61 28.17
N GLN A 118 -19.99 -3.61 26.87
CA GLN A 118 -20.49 -4.60 25.88
C GLN A 118 -19.36 -5.20 25.05
N TYR A 119 -18.15 -5.26 25.59
CA TYR A 119 -17.03 -5.88 24.89
C TYR A 119 -17.19 -7.40 24.91
N GLU A 120 -17.74 -7.94 23.82
CA GLU A 120 -17.42 -9.31 23.43
C GLU A 120 -15.97 -9.32 22.97
N GLU A 121 -15.14 -10.10 23.65
CA GLU A 121 -13.82 -10.45 23.15
C GLU A 121 -14.07 -11.10 21.80
N ALA A 122 -13.80 -10.34 20.72
CA ALA A 122 -13.72 -10.94 19.39
C ALA A 122 -12.84 -12.18 19.58
N PRO A 123 -13.32 -13.39 19.19
CA PRO A 123 -12.55 -14.59 19.39
C PRO A 123 -11.16 -14.27 18.92
N VAL A 124 -10.18 -14.49 19.80
CA VAL A 124 -8.79 -14.43 19.44
C VAL A 124 -8.73 -15.34 18.23
N GLU A 125 -8.65 -14.77 17.02
CA GLU A 125 -8.18 -15.52 15.87
C GLU A 125 -6.90 -16.10 16.41
N GLU A 126 -6.88 -17.44 16.59
CA GLU A 126 -5.79 -18.13 17.25
C GLU A 126 -4.53 -17.46 16.73
N VAL A 127 -3.81 -16.78 17.63
CA VAL A 127 -2.48 -16.34 17.31
C VAL A 127 -1.78 -17.65 17.12
N VAL A 128 -1.76 -18.12 15.87
CA VAL A 128 -0.99 -19.26 15.43
C VAL A 128 0.32 -19.05 16.13
N PRO A 129 0.75 -19.96 17.04
CA PRO A 129 2.00 -19.78 17.74
C PRO A 129 2.97 -19.36 16.65
N VAL A 130 3.62 -18.20 16.84
CA VAL A 130 4.71 -17.80 15.97
C VAL A 130 5.67 -18.96 16.14
N LEU A 131 5.56 -19.92 15.20
CA LEU A 131 6.57 -20.90 14.94
C LEU A 131 7.82 -20.05 14.95
N GLU A 132 8.77 -20.34 15.85
CA GLU A 132 10.12 -19.83 15.70
C GLU A 132 10.38 -19.88 14.20
N GLU A 133 10.46 -18.71 13.55
CA GLU A 133 10.59 -18.66 12.11
C GLU A 133 11.93 -19.34 11.85
N LYS A 134 11.88 -20.66 11.58
CA LYS A 134 12.99 -21.39 10.98
C LYS A 134 13.47 -20.46 9.90
N GLU A 135 14.72 -20.01 10.03
CA GLU A 135 15.37 -19.04 9.14
C GLU A 135 14.66 -18.99 7.80
N ARG A 136 13.97 -17.88 7.53
CA ARG A 136 13.04 -17.72 6.40
C ARG A 136 13.56 -18.48 5.19
N THR A 137 12.97 -19.65 4.93
CA THR A 137 13.51 -20.56 3.92
C THR A 137 13.25 -19.89 2.58
N ALA A 138 14.31 -19.38 1.96
CA ALA A 138 14.19 -18.57 0.77
C ALA A 138 13.75 -19.46 -0.40
N SER A 139 12.45 -19.49 -0.66
CA SER A 139 11.86 -20.13 -1.84
C SER A 139 11.88 -19.13 -2.98
N TYR A 140 12.94 -19.18 -3.78
CA TYR A 140 13.03 -18.40 -5.00
C TYR A 140 12.31 -19.11 -6.13
N LYS A 141 11.48 -18.36 -6.87
CA LYS A 141 10.85 -18.83 -8.09
C LYS A 141 11.38 -18.05 -9.29
N PRO A 142 11.71 -18.72 -10.39
CA PRO A 142 12.08 -18.03 -11.62
C PRO A 142 10.85 -17.30 -12.18
N VAL A 143 11.00 -16.00 -12.43
CA VAL A 143 9.93 -15.15 -12.98
C VAL A 143 10.48 -14.30 -14.11
N PHE A 144 9.62 -13.93 -15.05
CA PHE A 144 9.92 -12.98 -16.11
C PHE A 144 9.27 -11.63 -15.79
N VAL A 145 10.07 -10.59 -15.56
CA VAL A 145 9.56 -9.22 -15.31
C VAL A 145 9.10 -8.62 -16.62
N THR A 146 7.86 -8.16 -16.67
CA THR A 146 7.18 -7.73 -17.91
C THR A 146 6.97 -6.22 -17.97
N GLU A 147 6.59 -5.61 -16.85
CA GLU A 147 6.29 -4.17 -16.77
C GLU A 147 6.80 -3.60 -15.46
N ILE A 148 7.33 -2.38 -15.49
CA ILE A 148 7.67 -1.60 -14.30
C ILE A 148 6.82 -0.33 -14.34
N THR A 149 6.03 -0.13 -13.29
CA THR A 149 5.14 1.03 -13.15
C THR A 149 5.86 2.23 -12.56
N ASP A 150 5.29 3.43 -12.78
CA ASP A 150 5.78 4.69 -12.21
C ASP A 150 5.78 4.69 -10.67
N GLU A 151 4.93 3.87 -10.04
CA GLU A 151 4.81 3.72 -8.59
C GLU A 151 5.81 2.71 -8.01
N LEU A 152 6.80 2.27 -8.80
CA LEU A 152 7.81 1.26 -8.44
C LEU A 152 7.21 -0.12 -8.08
N HIS A 153 5.96 -0.36 -8.48
CA HIS A 153 5.44 -1.72 -8.64
C HIS A 153 5.90 -2.29 -9.97
N PHE A 154 5.86 -3.60 -10.11
CA PHE A 154 6.20 -4.26 -11.35
C PHE A 154 5.36 -5.53 -11.51
N TYR A 155 5.16 -5.94 -12.76
CA TYR A 155 4.45 -7.16 -13.09
C TYR A 155 5.42 -8.25 -13.50
N VAL A 156 5.10 -9.48 -13.12
CA VAL A 156 5.87 -10.65 -13.49
C VAL A 156 4.97 -11.77 -14.02
N GLN A 157 5.56 -12.62 -14.84
CA GLN A 157 5.01 -13.90 -15.27
C GLN A 157 5.80 -15.04 -14.62
N ASP A 158 5.12 -16.15 -14.32
CA ASP A 158 5.79 -17.38 -13.89
C ASP A 158 6.46 -18.06 -15.10
N VAL A 159 7.74 -18.40 -14.98
CA VAL A 159 8.48 -19.07 -16.06
C VAL A 159 7.91 -20.47 -16.31
N GLU A 160 7.34 -21.13 -15.31
CA GLU A 160 6.75 -22.46 -15.45
C GLU A 160 5.54 -22.48 -16.39
N THR A 161 4.74 -21.40 -16.40
CA THR A 161 3.53 -21.28 -17.22
C THR A 161 3.76 -20.55 -18.54
N GLY A 162 4.96 -20.03 -18.81
CA GLY A 162 5.29 -19.26 -20.02
C GLY A 162 4.95 -19.99 -21.32
N THR A 163 5.27 -21.29 -21.43
CA THR A 163 4.96 -22.08 -22.63
C THR A 163 3.45 -22.26 -22.87
N GLN A 164 2.63 -22.19 -21.82
CA GLN A 164 1.17 -22.26 -21.94
C GLN A 164 0.62 -20.94 -22.47
N LEU A 165 1.20 -19.81 -22.04
CA LEU A 165 0.86 -18.49 -22.55
C LEU A 165 1.23 -18.35 -24.03
N GLU A 166 2.43 -18.78 -24.43
CA GLU A 166 2.88 -18.76 -25.83
C GLU A 166 1.91 -19.53 -26.74
N LYS A 167 1.58 -20.77 -26.36
CA LYS A 167 0.61 -21.60 -27.10
C LYS A 167 -0.77 -20.96 -27.16
N LEU A 168 -1.24 -20.37 -26.06
CA LEU A 168 -2.53 -19.69 -26.04
C LEU A 168 -2.54 -18.48 -26.99
N MET A 169 -1.48 -17.68 -26.99
CA MET A 169 -1.36 -16.50 -27.85
C MET A 169 -1.28 -16.89 -29.32
N GLU A 170 -0.50 -17.91 -29.66
CA GLU A 170 -0.40 -18.43 -31.04
C GLU A 170 -1.76 -18.91 -31.56
N ASN A 171 -2.46 -19.75 -30.78
CA ASN A 171 -3.78 -20.25 -31.15
C ASN A 171 -4.82 -19.13 -31.28
N MET A 172 -4.82 -18.19 -30.32
CA MET A 172 -5.73 -17.05 -30.31
C MET A 172 -5.52 -16.16 -31.53
N ARG A 173 -4.26 -15.82 -31.86
CA ARG A 173 -3.93 -14.98 -33.01
C ARG A 173 -4.28 -15.66 -34.33
N SER A 174 -4.04 -16.96 -34.44
CA SER A 174 -4.43 -17.75 -35.61
C SER A 174 -5.95 -17.74 -35.83
N GLU A 175 -6.74 -17.92 -34.75
CA GLU A 175 -8.20 -17.87 -34.84
C GLU A 175 -8.72 -16.48 -35.21
N ILE A 176 -8.14 -15.44 -34.61
CA ILE A 176 -8.47 -14.03 -34.90
C ILE A 176 -8.10 -13.67 -36.36
N ALA A 177 -6.99 -14.17 -36.89
CA ALA A 177 -6.61 -13.95 -38.28
C ALA A 177 -7.61 -14.60 -39.25
N GLY A 178 -8.16 -15.77 -38.91
CA GLY A 178 -9.22 -16.44 -39.67
C GLY A 178 -10.59 -15.75 -39.54
N HIS A 179 -10.86 -15.10 -38.40
CA HIS A 179 -12.12 -14.40 -38.12
C HIS A 179 -11.86 -13.02 -37.50
N PRO A 180 -11.44 -12.03 -38.31
CA PRO A 180 -11.11 -10.71 -37.80
C PRO A 180 -12.30 -10.04 -37.10
N PRO A 181 -12.09 -9.40 -35.92
CA PRO A 181 -13.13 -8.63 -35.26
C PRO A 181 -13.63 -7.51 -36.17
N VAL A 182 -14.96 -7.36 -36.25
CA VAL A 182 -15.56 -6.22 -36.97
C VAL A 182 -15.33 -4.97 -36.14
N GLU A 183 -14.60 -4.00 -36.69
CA GLU A 183 -14.25 -2.76 -36.01
C GLU A 183 -15.50 -2.04 -35.49
N GLY A 184 -15.48 -1.65 -34.21
CA GLY A 184 -16.59 -0.91 -33.57
C GLY A 184 -17.81 -1.76 -33.21
N SER A 185 -17.84 -3.06 -33.53
CA SER A 185 -18.94 -3.96 -33.17
C SER A 185 -18.94 -4.36 -31.68
N TYR A 186 -17.78 -4.31 -31.03
CA TYR A 186 -17.63 -4.62 -29.61
C TYR A 186 -18.00 -3.39 -28.76
N PRO A 187 -19.02 -3.47 -27.88
CA PRO A 187 -19.40 -2.39 -26.99
C PRO A 187 -18.71 -2.55 -25.63
N PRO A 188 -17.54 -1.91 -25.38
CA PRO A 188 -16.74 -2.14 -24.18
C PRO A 188 -17.48 -1.68 -22.92
N ARG A 189 -17.44 -2.47 -21.86
CA ARG A 189 -17.90 -2.08 -20.52
C ARG A 189 -16.78 -2.26 -19.50
N ARG A 190 -16.75 -1.38 -18.51
CA ARG A 190 -15.81 -1.49 -17.40
C ARG A 190 -15.92 -2.87 -16.75
N GLY A 191 -14.78 -3.54 -16.62
CA GLY A 191 -14.65 -4.87 -16.04
C GLY A 191 -14.65 -6.01 -17.05
N ASP A 192 -15.08 -5.77 -18.30
CA ASP A 192 -15.13 -6.79 -19.34
C ASP A 192 -13.73 -7.30 -19.71
N TYR A 193 -13.64 -8.59 -20.01
CA TYR A 193 -12.49 -9.17 -20.67
C TYR A 193 -12.65 -9.09 -22.18
N CYS A 194 -11.61 -8.64 -22.86
CA CYS A 194 -11.59 -8.41 -24.29
C CYS A 194 -10.25 -8.83 -24.89
N ILE A 195 -10.16 -8.81 -26.21
CA ILE A 195 -8.89 -8.76 -26.92
C ILE A 195 -8.60 -7.32 -27.31
N ALA A 196 -7.34 -6.94 -27.28
CA ALA A 196 -6.87 -5.61 -27.67
C ALA A 196 -5.66 -5.73 -28.59
N LYS A 197 -5.68 -4.97 -29.69
CA LYS A 197 -4.58 -4.91 -30.64
C LYS A 197 -3.53 -3.93 -30.14
N PHE A 198 -2.32 -4.39 -29.84
CA PHE A 198 -1.21 -3.57 -29.33
C PHE A 198 -0.46 -2.86 -30.48
N VAL A 199 0.51 -2.00 -30.15
CA VAL A 199 1.24 -1.16 -31.11
C VAL A 199 2.11 -1.96 -32.09
N ASP A 200 2.48 -3.19 -31.73
CA ASP A 200 3.15 -4.15 -32.59
C ASP A 200 2.22 -4.75 -33.67
N GLY A 201 0.92 -4.45 -33.59
CA GLY A 201 -0.09 -4.98 -34.51
C GLY A 201 -0.67 -6.33 -34.09
N GLU A 202 -0.22 -6.91 -32.98
CA GLU A 202 -0.66 -8.21 -32.50
C GLU A 202 -1.82 -8.08 -31.50
N TRP A 203 -2.60 -9.16 -31.37
CA TRP A 203 -3.72 -9.22 -30.43
C TRP A 203 -3.31 -9.89 -29.11
N TYR A 204 -3.79 -9.31 -28.02
CA TYR A 204 -3.53 -9.74 -26.65
C TYR A 204 -4.81 -9.77 -25.83
N ARG A 205 -4.82 -10.55 -24.75
CA ARG A 205 -5.91 -10.53 -23.77
C ARG A 205 -5.82 -9.29 -22.90
N ALA A 206 -6.95 -8.63 -22.69
CA ALA A 206 -7.04 -7.42 -21.92
C ALA A 206 -8.31 -7.39 -21.06
N ARG A 207 -8.35 -6.46 -20.12
CA ARG A 207 -9.52 -6.11 -19.32
C ARG A 207 -9.78 -4.62 -19.43
N VAL A 208 -11.03 -4.23 -19.63
CA VAL A 208 -11.44 -2.83 -19.67
C VAL A 208 -11.45 -2.26 -18.25
N GLU A 209 -10.63 -1.25 -17.98
CA GLU A 209 -10.58 -0.58 -16.68
C GLU A 209 -11.56 0.60 -16.60
N LYS A 210 -11.67 1.38 -17.68
CA LYS A 210 -12.52 2.58 -17.76
C LYS A 210 -12.89 2.89 -19.20
N VAL A 211 -14.13 3.32 -19.43
CA VAL A 211 -14.61 3.80 -20.73
C VAL A 211 -14.86 5.30 -20.62
N GLU A 212 -14.05 6.13 -21.27
CA GLU A 212 -14.29 7.59 -21.31
C GLU A 212 -15.14 7.96 -22.52
N SER A 213 -14.82 7.38 -23.68
CA SER A 213 -15.57 7.53 -24.92
C SER A 213 -15.24 6.33 -25.85
N PRO A 214 -15.97 6.13 -26.96
CA PRO A 214 -15.61 5.11 -27.95
C PRO A 214 -14.17 5.26 -28.50
N ALA A 215 -13.61 6.47 -28.50
CA ALA A 215 -12.25 6.72 -28.94
C ALA A 215 -11.19 6.56 -27.84
N ARG A 216 -11.60 6.50 -26.56
CA ARG A 216 -10.72 6.48 -25.39
C ARG A 216 -11.21 5.46 -24.37
N VAL A 217 -10.73 4.24 -24.51
CA VAL A 217 -11.00 3.12 -23.60
C VAL A 217 -9.69 2.73 -22.92
N HIS A 218 -9.68 2.79 -21.59
CA HIS A 218 -8.54 2.38 -20.77
C HIS A 218 -8.59 0.88 -20.56
N ILE A 219 -7.51 0.21 -20.91
CA ILE A 219 -7.36 -1.24 -20.81
C ILE A 219 -6.12 -1.61 -20.01
N PHE A 220 -6.15 -2.82 -19.47
CA PHE A 220 -5.04 -3.47 -18.80
C PHE A 220 -4.76 -4.81 -19.49
N TYR A 221 -3.54 -5.01 -19.97
CA TYR A 221 -3.11 -6.27 -20.59
C TYR A 221 -2.86 -7.33 -19.52
N ILE A 222 -3.81 -8.25 -19.37
CA ILE A 222 -3.87 -9.15 -18.20
C ILE A 222 -2.70 -10.13 -18.10
N ASP A 223 -1.99 -10.34 -19.19
CA ASP A 223 -0.85 -11.26 -19.23
C ASP A 223 0.50 -10.54 -19.09
N TYR A 224 0.56 -9.21 -19.26
CA TYR A 224 1.81 -8.44 -19.28
C TYR A 224 1.87 -7.30 -18.25
N GLY A 225 0.72 -6.81 -17.76
CA GLY A 225 0.69 -5.80 -16.71
C GLY A 225 0.70 -4.35 -17.17
N ASN A 226 1.07 -4.09 -18.43
CA ASN A 226 1.03 -2.76 -18.99
C ASN A 226 -0.41 -2.28 -19.25
N LYS A 227 -0.59 -0.96 -19.23
CA LYS A 227 -1.87 -0.28 -19.46
C LYS A 227 -1.81 0.58 -20.72
N GLU A 228 -2.94 0.73 -21.40
CA GLU A 228 -3.03 1.56 -22.59
C GLU A 228 -4.41 2.21 -22.72
N THR A 229 -4.47 3.36 -23.39
CA THR A 229 -5.73 3.97 -23.83
C THR A 229 -5.87 3.80 -25.33
N LEU A 230 -6.91 3.09 -25.75
CA LEU A 230 -7.15 2.72 -27.14
C LEU A 230 -8.58 3.08 -27.60
N PRO A 231 -8.81 3.30 -28.90
CA PRO A 231 -10.16 3.37 -29.45
C PRO A 231 -10.81 1.98 -29.48
N SER A 232 -12.15 1.93 -29.43
CA SER A 232 -12.93 0.69 -29.46
C SER A 232 -12.76 -0.12 -30.76
N THR A 233 -12.27 0.50 -31.84
CA THR A 233 -11.92 -0.19 -33.10
C THR A 233 -10.74 -1.13 -32.95
N ARG A 234 -9.88 -0.94 -31.95
CA ARG A 234 -8.75 -1.83 -31.61
C ARG A 234 -9.10 -2.85 -30.53
N LEU A 235 -10.38 -2.97 -30.18
CA LEU A 235 -10.90 -3.92 -29.21
C LEU A 235 -11.81 -4.94 -29.89
N GLY A 236 -11.86 -6.14 -29.33
CA GLY A 236 -12.75 -7.20 -29.79
C GLY A 236 -13.21 -8.08 -28.63
N THR A 237 -14.25 -8.86 -28.87
CA THR A 237 -14.72 -9.87 -27.91
C THR A 237 -13.64 -10.93 -27.69
N LEU A 238 -13.34 -11.25 -26.44
CA LEU A 238 -12.44 -12.37 -26.11
C LEU A 238 -13.16 -13.69 -26.36
N PRO A 239 -12.69 -14.56 -27.28
CA PRO A 239 -13.31 -15.86 -27.49
C PRO A 239 -13.22 -16.72 -26.21
N PRO A 240 -14.29 -17.45 -25.82
CA PRO A 240 -14.30 -18.22 -24.57
C PRO A 240 -13.16 -19.25 -24.45
N ALA A 241 -12.68 -19.78 -25.58
CA ALA A 241 -11.54 -20.71 -25.67
C ALA A 241 -10.22 -20.11 -25.16
N PHE A 242 -10.11 -18.79 -25.09
CA PHE A 242 -8.91 -18.08 -24.60
C PHE A 242 -9.19 -17.29 -23.31
N SER A 243 -10.33 -17.54 -22.67
CA SER A 243 -10.73 -16.84 -21.45
C SER A 243 -9.83 -17.14 -20.24
N THR A 244 -9.96 -16.34 -19.19
CA THR A 244 -9.23 -16.52 -17.92
C THR A 244 -9.56 -17.82 -17.18
N ARG A 245 -10.62 -18.52 -17.58
CA ARG A 245 -10.97 -19.86 -17.08
C ARG A 245 -10.09 -20.96 -17.68
N ILE A 246 -9.58 -20.76 -18.89
CA ILE A 246 -8.72 -21.71 -19.60
C ILE A 246 -7.27 -21.53 -19.16
N LEU A 247 -6.80 -20.28 -19.17
CA LEU A 247 -5.50 -19.89 -18.62
C LEU A 247 -5.70 -18.64 -17.78
N PRO A 248 -5.36 -18.64 -16.48
CA PRO A 248 -5.41 -17.44 -15.64
C PRO A 248 -4.61 -16.27 -16.24
N ALA A 249 -4.92 -15.05 -15.80
CA ALA A 249 -4.10 -13.88 -16.12
C ALA A 249 -2.65 -14.13 -15.68
N GLN A 250 -1.69 -13.95 -16.60
CA GLN A 250 -0.30 -14.30 -16.34
C GLN A 250 0.51 -13.18 -15.67
N ALA A 251 0.04 -11.93 -15.70
CA ALA A 251 0.72 -10.83 -15.03
C ALA A 251 0.30 -10.75 -13.56
N ILE A 252 1.29 -10.88 -12.67
CA ILE A 252 1.09 -10.72 -11.23
C ILE A 252 1.82 -9.46 -10.76
N GLU A 253 1.09 -8.55 -10.12
CA GLU A 253 1.64 -7.32 -9.56
C GLU A 253 2.42 -7.61 -8.27
N TYR A 254 3.65 -7.12 -8.21
CA TYR A 254 4.52 -7.17 -7.05
C TYR A 254 5.06 -5.79 -6.70
N LYS A 255 5.50 -5.67 -5.45
CA LYS A 255 6.26 -4.54 -4.94
C LYS A 255 7.56 -5.03 -4.29
N PHE A 256 8.56 -4.15 -4.24
CA PHE A 256 9.79 -4.46 -3.51
C PHE A 256 9.52 -4.49 -2.01
N ALA A 257 9.96 -5.56 -1.35
CA ALA A 257 9.97 -5.61 0.10
C ALA A 257 11.10 -4.72 0.65
N PHE A 258 10.87 -4.14 1.84
CA PHE A 258 11.87 -3.40 2.61
C PHE A 258 12.39 -2.11 1.94
N ILE A 259 11.70 -1.61 0.93
CA ILE A 259 11.99 -0.34 0.27
C ILE A 259 10.78 0.57 0.42
N GLN A 260 11.01 1.82 0.79
CA GLN A 260 10.00 2.87 0.69
C GLN A 260 10.09 3.51 -0.69
N VAL A 261 8.97 3.53 -1.42
CA VAL A 261 8.89 4.23 -2.69
C VAL A 261 9.01 5.73 -2.41
N PRO A 262 9.94 6.46 -3.06
CA PRO A 262 10.03 7.91 -2.91
C PRO A 262 8.69 8.56 -3.29
N GLN A 263 8.10 9.34 -2.38
CA GLN A 263 6.80 9.97 -2.61
C GLN A 263 6.89 11.17 -3.57
N ASP A 264 8.08 11.78 -3.70
CA ASP A 264 8.31 12.91 -4.59
C ASP A 264 9.61 12.70 -5.39
N ILE A 265 9.46 12.24 -6.63
CA ILE A 265 10.56 12.16 -7.60
C ILE A 265 11.18 13.53 -7.82
N THR A 266 10.42 14.62 -7.66
CA THR A 266 10.90 15.99 -7.82
C THR A 266 11.95 16.31 -6.77
N GLU A 267 11.74 15.93 -5.51
CA GLU A 267 12.72 16.14 -4.44
C GLU A 267 13.98 15.31 -4.67
N TYR A 268 13.86 14.07 -5.13
CA TYR A 268 15.01 13.23 -5.50
C TYR A 268 15.78 13.81 -6.69
N LEU A 269 15.10 14.25 -7.75
CA LEU A 269 15.74 14.87 -8.92
C LEU A 269 16.40 16.20 -8.56
N ASN A 270 15.75 17.04 -7.74
CA ASN A 270 16.32 18.28 -7.23
C ASN A 270 17.54 18.00 -6.34
N ALA A 271 17.49 16.98 -5.48
CA ALA A 271 18.62 16.56 -4.67
C ALA A 271 19.76 15.99 -5.55
N GLN A 272 19.44 15.26 -6.61
CA GLN A 272 20.41 14.76 -7.58
C GLN A 272 21.06 15.90 -8.36
N GLU A 273 20.29 16.89 -8.81
CA GLU A 273 20.78 18.06 -9.53
C GLU A 273 21.62 18.97 -8.62
N LEU A 274 21.20 19.15 -7.36
CA LEU A 274 21.97 19.84 -6.34
C LEU A 274 23.28 19.10 -6.05
N ALA A 275 23.26 17.77 -5.95
CA ALA A 275 24.45 16.95 -5.75
C ALA A 275 25.40 17.02 -6.96
N LYS A 276 24.86 17.00 -8.19
CA LYS A 276 25.64 17.20 -9.44
C LYS A 276 26.27 18.58 -9.50
N THR A 277 25.49 19.62 -9.20
CA THR A 277 25.94 21.03 -9.22
C THR A 277 27.00 21.30 -8.15
N ASN A 278 26.77 20.78 -6.94
CA ASN A 278 27.67 20.99 -5.81
C ASN A 278 28.77 19.93 -5.68
N ARG A 279 28.86 19.00 -6.63
CA ARG A 279 29.81 17.85 -6.63
C ARG A 279 29.80 17.05 -5.32
N LEU A 280 28.65 16.98 -4.64
CA LEU A 280 28.51 16.23 -3.40
C LEU A 280 28.47 14.74 -3.75
N ASN A 281 29.37 13.96 -3.16
CA ASN A 281 29.57 12.52 -3.42
C ASN A 281 30.17 12.14 -4.79
N LEU A 282 30.92 13.04 -5.44
CA LEU A 282 31.85 12.63 -6.49
C LEU A 282 32.99 11.85 -5.82
N TRP A 283 32.90 10.52 -5.74
CA TRP A 283 33.98 9.52 -5.82
C TRP A 283 33.41 8.14 -5.47
N ARG A 284 33.03 7.38 -6.50
CA ARG A 284 33.27 5.92 -6.59
C ARG A 284 33.02 5.45 -8.03
N TYR A 285 34.12 5.33 -8.77
CA TYR A 285 34.36 4.46 -9.93
C TYR A 285 33.17 4.21 -10.90
N GLY A 286 33.21 4.78 -12.11
CA GLY A 286 32.49 4.21 -13.25
C GLY A 286 31.90 5.17 -14.29
N ASP A 287 31.73 6.46 -13.99
CA ASP A 287 31.14 7.39 -14.96
C ASP A 287 32.23 8.04 -15.81
N PHE A 288 32.71 7.29 -16.82
CA PHE A 288 33.43 7.89 -17.95
C PHE A 288 32.44 8.71 -18.78
N ARG A 289 32.73 9.99 -18.94
CA ARG A 289 32.02 10.84 -19.89
C ARG A 289 32.77 10.85 -21.23
N ALA A 290 32.07 11.22 -22.30
CA ALA A 290 32.61 11.20 -23.66
C ALA A 290 33.77 12.20 -23.89
N ASP A 291 34.03 13.09 -22.94
CA ASP A 291 35.15 14.04 -22.89
C ASP A 291 36.41 13.48 -22.22
N ASP A 292 36.33 12.36 -21.48
CA ASP A 292 37.48 11.75 -20.80
C ASP A 292 38.43 10.98 -21.77
N ALA A 293 38.05 10.82 -23.05
CA ALA A 293 38.84 10.10 -24.06
C ALA A 293 40.13 10.82 -24.47
N ASP A 294 40.17 12.16 -24.39
CA ASP A 294 41.33 12.96 -24.79
C ASP A 294 42.43 12.96 -23.71
N GLU A 295 42.08 12.75 -22.44
CA GLU A 295 43.03 12.80 -21.33
C GLU A 295 43.86 11.51 -21.17
N PHE A 296 43.39 10.38 -21.70
CA PHE A 296 44.07 9.08 -21.64
C PHE A 296 44.80 8.68 -22.93
N GLY A 297 44.95 9.60 -23.88
CA GLY A 297 45.88 9.43 -25.01
C GLY A 297 45.47 8.40 -26.07
N TYR A 298 44.20 8.01 -26.14
CA TYR A 298 43.69 7.24 -27.28
C TYR A 298 43.45 8.19 -28.45
N SER A 299 44.52 8.45 -29.20
CA SER A 299 44.41 8.99 -30.56
C SER A 299 43.72 7.95 -31.43
N ARG A 300 42.62 8.39 -32.08
CA ARG A 300 41.72 7.68 -33.01
C ARG A 300 42.23 6.40 -33.67
#